data_AF-A0A7J2WR40-F1
#
_entry.id   AF-A0A7J2WR40-F1
#
_cell.length_a   1.000
_cell.length_b   1.000
_cell.length_c   1.000
_cell.angle_alpha   90.00
_cell.angle_beta   90.00
_cell.angle_gamma   90.00
#
_symmetry.space_group_name_H-M   'P 1'
#
loop_
_entity.id
_entity.type
_entity.pdbx_description
1 polymer ?
#
loop_
_entity_poly.entity_id
_entity_poly.type
_entity_poly.pdbx_seq_one_letter_code
_entity_poly.pdbx_strand_id
1 'polypeptide(L)' 'MSQKAPKILLYYVGLFLIIAGVIAILGQLYNIYVLPPKKQISLDLFNYTIIALLVLGIIFTVWGKLKGG' A
#
# COMPACT_ATOMS: atom_id res chain seq x y z
N MET A 1 24.83 -12.11 -15.90
CA MET A 1 24.48 -12.74 -14.61
C MET A 1 23.10 -12.24 -14.19
N SER A 2 22.13 -13.14 -13.97
CA SER A 2 20.78 -12.78 -13.53
C SER A 2 20.86 -12.24 -12.10
N GLN A 3 20.64 -10.93 -11.95
CA GLN A 3 20.63 -10.23 -10.67
C GLN A 3 19.38 -10.67 -9.90
N LYS A 4 19.46 -11.80 -9.17
CA LYS A 4 18.40 -12.23 -8.25
C LYS A 4 18.16 -11.07 -7.29
N ALA A 5 16.98 -10.45 -7.35
CA ALA A 5 16.57 -9.47 -6.35
C ALA A 5 16.83 -10.07 -4.96
N PRO A 6 17.54 -9.37 -4.06
CA PRO A 6 17.92 -9.94 -2.78
C PRO A 6 16.65 -10.35 -2.04
N LYS A 7 16.56 -11.62 -1.60
CA LYS A 7 15.36 -12.21 -0.99
C LYS A 7 14.79 -11.38 0.15
N ILE A 8 15.65 -10.60 0.82
CA ILE A 8 15.29 -9.65 1.87
C ILE A 8 14.37 -8.52 1.38
N LEU A 9 14.58 -8.02 0.16
CA LEU A 9 13.77 -6.96 -0.44
C LEU A 9 12.36 -7.46 -0.74
N LEU A 10 12.24 -8.67 -1.28
CA LEU A 10 10.96 -9.34 -1.51
C LEU A 10 10.19 -9.55 -0.20
N TYR A 11 10.90 -9.86 0.89
CA TYR A 11 10.28 -10.00 2.21
C TYR A 11 9.70 -8.68 2.72
N TYR A 12 10.45 -7.58 2.66
CA TYR A 12 9.95 -6.26 3.07
C TYR A 12 8.81 -5.75 2.19
N VAL A 13 8.87 -6.00 0.87
CA VAL A 13 7.77 -5.67 -0.05
C VAL A 13 6.53 -6.49 0.28
N GLY A 14 6.66 -7.79 0.51
CA GLY A 14 5.55 -8.65 0.92
C GLY A 14 4.91 -8.20 2.24
N LEU A 15 5.72 -7.87 3.23
CA LEU A 15 5.25 -7.34 4.51
C LEU A 15 4.50 -6.00 4.33
N PHE A 16 5.03 -5.09 3.51
CA PHE A 16 4.39 -3.82 3.20
C PHE A 16 3.02 -4.01 2.55
N LEU A 17 2.90 -4.92 1.58
CA LEU A 17 1.63 -5.24 0.92
C LEU A 17 0.59 -5.79 1.89
N ILE A 18 1.01 -6.66 2.82
CA ILE A 18 0.12 -7.19 3.87
C ILE A 18 -0.39 -6.05 4.76
N ILE A 19 0.50 -5.17 5.22
CA ILE A 19 0.14 -4.03 6.06
C ILE A 19 -0.84 -3.09 5.32
N ALA A 20 -0.56 -2.78 4.05
CA ALA A 20 -1.43 -1.96 3.23
C ALA A 20 -2.83 -2.58 3.06
N GLY A 21 -2.91 -3.91 2.87
CA GLY A 21 -4.17 -4.64 2.82
C GLY A 21 -4.96 -4.58 4.12
N VAL A 22 -4.30 -4.74 5.27
CA VAL A 22 -4.94 -4.62 6.59
C VAL A 22 -5.49 -3.22 6.81
N ILE A 23 -4.73 -2.17 6.46
CA ILE A 23 -5.17 -0.77 6.57
C ILE A 23 -6.38 -0.52 5.66
N ALA A 24 -6.37 -1.05 4.43
CA ALA A 24 -7.50 -0.92 3.51
C ALA A 24 -8.78 -1.53 4.11
N ILE A 25 -8.70 -2.75 4.65
CA ILE A 25 -9.86 -3.42 5.26
C ILE A 25 -10.36 -2.64 6.48
N LEU A 26 -9.47 -2.26 7.40
CA LEU A 26 -9.85 -1.54 8.62
C LEU A 26 -10.41 -0.14 8.31
N GLY A 27 -9.81 0.57 7.36
CA GLY A 27 -10.29 1.88 6.91
C GLY A 27 -11.68 1.79 6.28
N GLN A 28 -11.93 0.74 5.50
CA GLN A 28 -13.25 0.49 4.91
C GLN A 28 -14.30 0.18 5.98
N LEU A 29 -13.97 -0.67 6.96
CA LEU A 29 -14.86 -0.98 8.08
C LEU A 29 -15.17 0.27 8.89
N TYR A 30 -14.16 1.09 9.20
CA TYR A 30 -14.37 2.36 9.89
C TYR A 30 -15.28 3.31 9.09
N ASN A 31 -15.07 3.37 7.77
CA ASN A 31 -15.88 4.20 6.89
C ASN A 31 -17.36 3.79 6.87
N ILE A 32 -17.64 2.48 6.88
CA ILE A 32 -19.02 1.96 6.81
C ILE A 32 -19.71 2.02 8.18
N TYR A 33 -19.00 1.61 9.25
CA TYR A 33 -19.62 1.34 10.55
C TYR A 33 -19.45 2.46 11.58
N VAL A 34 -18.48 3.36 11.40
CA VAL A 34 -18.17 4.40 12.39
C VAL A 34 -18.46 5.80 11.86
N LEU A 35 -18.18 6.07 10.58
CA LEU A 35 -18.43 7.40 10.02
C LEU A 35 -19.92 7.63 9.77
N PRO A 36 -20.45 8.82 10.15
CA PRO A 36 -21.81 9.18 9.81
C PRO A 36 -21.95 9.31 8.29
N PRO A 37 -23.13 9.02 7.70
CA PRO A 37 -23.33 8.95 6.25
C PRO A 37 -22.82 10.18 5.47
N LYS A 38 -22.94 11.38 6.05
CA LYS A 38 -22.49 12.65 5.46
C LYS A 38 -20.96 12.80 5.38
N LYS A 39 -20.21 11.97 6.10
CA LYS A 39 -18.74 11.96 6.15
C LYS A 39 -18.15 10.67 5.56
N GLN A 40 -19.00 9.77 5.03
CA GLN A 40 -18.51 8.56 4.39
C GLN A 40 -17.71 8.93 3.15
N ILE A 41 -16.53 8.36 3.06
CA ILE A 41 -15.67 8.42 1.88
C ILE A 41 -16.30 7.52 0.83
N SER A 42 -16.44 8.01 -0.40
CA SER A 42 -16.92 7.18 -1.50
C SER A 42 -15.97 6.00 -1.73
N LEU A 43 -16.53 4.86 -2.11
CA LEU A 43 -15.76 3.65 -2.39
C LEU A 43 -14.64 3.91 -3.40
N ASP A 44 -14.94 4.68 -4.44
CA ASP A 44 -13.98 5.01 -5.49
C ASP A 44 -12.81 5.84 -4.94
N LEU A 45 -13.10 6.88 -4.15
CA LEU A 45 -12.06 7.74 -3.57
C LEU A 45 -11.18 6.99 -2.58
N PHE A 46 -11.77 6.10 -1.77
CA PHE A 46 -11.03 5.22 -0.88
C PHE A 46 -10.09 4.29 -1.68
N ASN A 47 -10.62 3.61 -2.71
CA ASN A 47 -9.84 2.70 -3.55
C ASN A 47 -8.70 3.43 -4.28
N TYR A 48 -8.95 4.62 -4.84
CA TYR A 48 -7.90 5.43 -5.46
C TYR A 48 -6.81 5.82 -4.47
N THR A 49 -7.16 6.12 -3.22
CA THR A 49 -6.19 6.45 -2.17
C THR A 49 -5.30 5.26 -1.84
N ILE A 50 -5.88 4.05 -1.69
CA ILE A 50 -5.11 2.82 -1.43
C ILE A 50 -4.18 2.50 -2.62
N ILE A 51 -4.69 2.59 -3.86
CA ILE A 51 -3.88 2.35 -5.06
C ILE A 51 -2.73 3.36 -5.15
N ALA A 52 -2.97 4.64 -4.88
CA ALA A 52 -1.94 5.67 -4.90
C ALA A 52 -0.82 5.38 -3.87
N LEU A 53 -1.19 4.95 -2.65
CA LEU A 53 -0.22 4.57 -1.63
C LEU A 53 0.62 3.35 -2.05
N LEU A 54 0.01 2.35 -2.68
CA LEU A 54 0.71 1.18 -3.20
C LEU A 54 1.69 1.55 -4.32
N VAL A 55 1.25 2.39 -5.27
CA VAL A 55 2.10 2.87 -6.37
C VAL A 55 3.28 3.69 -5.82
N LEU A 56 3.05 4.59 -4.86
CA LEU A 56 4.12 5.34 -4.20
C LEU A 56 5.10 4.39 -3.50
N GLY A 57 4.61 3.37 -2.79
CA GLY A 57 5.45 2.35 -2.15
C GLY A 57 6.34 1.61 -3.16
N ILE A 58 5.80 1.26 -4.33
CA ILE A 58 6.56 0.64 -5.41
C ILE A 58 7.62 1.61 -5.95
N ILE A 59 7.26 2.87 -6.21
CA ILE A 59 8.19 3.89 -6.70
C ILE A 59 9.35 4.10 -5.71
N PHE A 60 9.06 4.24 -4.42
CA PHE A 60 10.09 4.39 -3.38
C PHE A 60 10.98 3.15 -3.27
N THR A 61 10.43 1.95 -3.42
CA THR A 61 11.21 0.71 -3.42
C THR A 61 12.16 0.66 -4.62
N VAL A 62 11.66 1.01 -5.82
CA VAL A 62 12.48 1.06 -7.04
C VAL A 62 13.56 2.13 -6.94
N TRP A 63 13.22 3.34 -6.47
CA TRP A 63 14.20 4.41 -6.28
C TRP A 63 15.24 4.04 -5.22
N GLY A 64 14.83 3.53 -4.06
CA GLY A 64 15.75 3.09 -3.01
C GLY A 64 16.77 2.07 -3.51
N LYS A 65 16.35 1.17 -4.40
CA LYS A 65 17.24 0.22 -5.08
C LYS A 65 18.25 0.89 -6.02
N LEU A 66 17.91 2.02 -6.65
CA LEU A 66 18.80 2.77 -7.56
C LEU A 66 19.83 3.64 -6.83
N LYS A 67 19.55 4.08 -5.59
CA LYS A 67 20.49 4.89 -4.78
C LYS A 67 21.37 4.08 -3.82
N GLY A 68 20.96 2.85 -3.48
CA GLY A 68 21.68 1.96 -2.56
C GLY A 68 22.59 0.91 -3.23
N GLY A 69 22.92 1.11 -4.50
CA GLY A 69 23.83 0.26 -5.28
C GLY A 69 25.07 1.03 -5.73
#